data_AF-A0A0F9IX16-F1
#
_entry.id   AF-A0A0F9IX16-F1
#
_cell.length_a   1.000
_cell.length_b   1.000
_cell.length_c   1.000
_cell.angle_alpha   90.00
_cell.angle_beta   90.00
_cell.angle_gamma   90.00
#
_symmetry.space_group_name_H-M   'P 1'
#
loop_
_entity.id
_entity.type
_entity.pdbx_description
1 polymer ?
#
loop_
_entity_poly.entity_id
_entity_poly.type
_entity_poly.pdbx_seq_one_letter_code
_entity_poly.pdbx_strand_id
1 'polypeptide(L)'
;MVTSFRDTFITFALIGIFIFASISFIVTTQKDNNVDETILENDVINRTYINLEANLSSFRGGAQEQKESFELDVPEPGFGSLIIFAIVGVGQIFSGMILGIYNVFIVLPASILGISPVVIQVLTTIIIISLILLIWRVYRVGA
;
A
#
# COMPACT_ATOMS: atom_id res chain seq x y z
N MET A 1 -3.71 10.85 -21.40
CA MET A 1 -5.04 10.23 -21.59
C MET A 1 -5.74 10.33 -20.25
N VAL A 2 -6.75 11.20 -20.10
CA VAL A 2 -7.38 11.44 -18.80
C VAL A 2 -8.34 10.28 -18.54
N THR A 3 -7.98 9.37 -17.64
CA THR A 3 -8.85 8.26 -17.23
C THR A 3 -10.09 8.84 -16.56
N SER A 4 -11.27 8.50 -17.07
CA SER A 4 -12.53 8.89 -16.45
C SER A 4 -12.63 8.29 -15.05
N PHE A 5 -13.08 9.07 -14.06
CA PHE A 5 -13.29 8.60 -12.69
C PHE A 5 -14.10 7.30 -12.64
N ARG A 6 -15.10 7.18 -13.53
CA ARG A 6 -15.94 5.99 -13.67
C ARG A 6 -15.12 4.75 -14.05
N ASP A 7 -14.18 4.88 -14.98
CA ASP A 7 -13.37 3.76 -15.45
C ASP A 7 -12.37 3.32 -14.37
N THR A 8 -11.79 4.28 -13.65
CA THR A 8 -10.94 4.03 -12.49
C THR A 8 -11.72 3.31 -11.38
N PHE A 9 -12.93 3.78 -11.04
CA PHE A 9 -13.79 3.18 -10.03
C PHE A 9 -14.20 1.75 -10.39
N ILE A 10 -14.63 1.51 -11.64
CA ILE A 10 -15.01 0.17 -12.11
C ILE A 10 -13.81 -0.77 -12.06
N THR A 11 -12.62 -0.30 -12.45
CA THR A 11 -11.39 -1.10 -12.40
C THR A 11 -11.04 -1.50 -10.97
N PHE A 12 -11.09 -0.56 -10.01
CA PHE A 12 -10.86 -0.88 -8.61
C PHE A 12 -11.93 -1.80 -8.01
N ALA A 13 -13.20 -1.62 -8.39
CA ALA A 13 -14.28 -2.50 -7.96
C ALA A 13 -14.09 -3.93 -8.46
N LEU A 14 -13.69 -4.12 -9.73
CA LEU A 14 -13.38 -5.42 -10.31
C LEU A 14 -12.18 -6.09 -9.63
N ILE A 15 -11.12 -5.33 -9.35
CA ILE A 15 -9.96 -5.82 -8.60
C ILE A 15 -10.40 -6.28 -7.19
N GLY A 16 -11.21 -5.48 -6.51
CA GLY A 16 -11.73 -5.82 -5.18
C GLY A 16 -12.55 -7.11 -5.19
N ILE A 17 -13.48 -7.26 -6.14
CA ILE A 17 -14.29 -8.48 -6.30
C ILE A 17 -13.40 -9.71 -6.57
N PHE A 18 -12.39 -9.57 -7.43
CA PHE A 18 -11.45 -10.64 -7.73
C PHE A 18 -10.65 -11.09 -6.49
N ILE A 19 -10.20 -10.14 -5.67
CA ILE A 19 -9.50 -10.43 -4.41
C ILE A 19 -10.44 -11.17 -3.44
N PHE A 20 -11.68 -10.71 -3.26
CA PHE A 20 -12.65 -11.39 -2.40
C PHE A 20 -12.97 -12.81 -2.88
N ALA A 21 -13.13 -13.02 -4.19
CA ALA A 21 -13.35 -14.35 -4.77
C ALA A 21 -12.14 -15.27 -4.53
N SER A 22 -10.92 -14.74 -4.66
CA SER A 22 -9.69 -15.50 -4.42
C SER A 22 -9.54 -15.92 -2.96
N ILE A 23 -9.81 -15.03 -2.01
CA ILE A 23 -9.80 -15.35 -0.58
C ILE A 23 -10.86 -16.39 -0.25
N SER A 24 -12.08 -16.24 -0.78
CA SER A 24 -13.16 -17.21 -0.59
C SER A 24 -12.78 -18.60 -1.11
N PHE A 25 -12.16 -18.68 -2.29
CA PHE A 25 -11.69 -19.94 -2.86
C PHE A 25 -10.64 -20.62 -1.96
N ILE A 26 -9.70 -19.85 -1.42
CA ILE A 26 -8.66 -20.36 -0.52
C ILE A 26 -9.28 -20.91 0.77
N VAL A 27 -10.22 -20.18 1.39
CA VAL A 27 -10.88 -20.63 2.62
C VAL A 27 -11.69 -21.91 2.37
N THR A 28 -12.45 -21.98 1.27
CA THR A 28 -13.19 -23.21 0.90
C THR A 28 -12.24 -24.37 0.67
N THR A 29 -11.12 -24.16 -0.04
CA THR A 29 -10.13 -25.21 -0.31
C THR A 29 -9.47 -25.70 0.99
N GLN A 30 -9.14 -24.81 1.93
CA GLN A 30 -8.59 -25.21 3.23
C GLN A 30 -9.59 -26.01 4.06
N LYS A 31 -10.86 -25.61 4.03
CA LYS A 31 -11.94 -26.33 4.71
C LYS A 31 -12.13 -27.73 4.14
N ASP A 32 -12.10 -27.88 2.82
CA ASP A 32 -12.28 -29.17 2.15
C ASP A 32 -11.09 -30.13 2.34
N ASN A 33 -9.88 -29.58 2.58
CA ASN A 33 -8.66 -30.36 2.82
C ASN A 33 -8.34 -30.57 4.30
N ASN A 34 -9.18 -30.09 5.22
CA ASN A 34 -9.06 -30.32 6.67
C ASN A 34 -7.69 -29.92 7.23
N VAL A 35 -7.19 -28.75 6.83
CA VAL A 35 -5.87 -28.23 7.25
C VAL A 35 -5.93 -27.80 8.72
N ASP A 36 -4.96 -28.25 9.54
CA ASP A 36 -4.92 -28.00 10.98
C ASP A 36 -4.77 -26.50 11.35
N GLU A 37 -4.05 -25.71 10.54
CA GLU A 37 -3.97 -24.26 10.67
C GLU A 37 -4.69 -23.58 9.50
N THR A 38 -5.85 -22.99 9.79
CA THR A 38 -6.60 -22.21 8.80
C THR A 38 -6.03 -20.80 8.67
N ILE A 39 -6.21 -20.16 7.50
CA ILE A 39 -5.83 -18.75 7.30
C ILE A 39 -6.52 -17.81 8.29
N LEU A 40 -7.69 -18.21 8.81
CA LEU A 40 -8.46 -17.43 9.79
C LEU A 40 -7.86 -17.50 11.21
N GLU A 41 -7.11 -18.55 11.52
CA GLU A 41 -6.49 -18.78 12.83
C GLU A 41 -4.99 -18.46 12.82
N ASN A 42 -4.42 -18.16 11.65
CA ASN A 42 -3.01 -17.83 11.53
C ASN A 42 -2.72 -16.43 12.12
N ASP A 43 -2.00 -16.39 13.24
CA ASP A 43 -1.64 -15.17 13.95
C ASP A 43 -0.87 -14.15 13.09
N VAL A 44 -0.05 -14.60 12.15
CA VAL A 44 0.73 -13.72 11.27
C VAL A 44 -0.20 -13.00 10.29
N ILE A 45 -1.15 -13.71 9.70
CA ILE A 45 -2.13 -13.15 8.79
C ILE A 45 -3.08 -12.22 9.53
N ASN A 46 -3.56 -12.63 10.71
CA ASN A 46 -4.46 -11.81 11.52
C ASN A 46 -3.78 -10.50 11.94
N ARG A 47 -2.53 -10.56 12.42
CA ARG A 47 -1.72 -9.36 12.71
C ARG A 47 -1.52 -8.47 11.49
N THR A 48 -1.27 -9.06 10.32
CA THR A 48 -1.10 -8.29 9.08
C THR A 48 -2.39 -7.58 8.69
N TYR A 49 -3.54 -8.25 8.81
CA TYR A 49 -4.84 -7.65 8.53
C TYR A 49 -5.17 -6.52 9.50
N ILE A 50 -4.96 -6.71 10.80
CA ILE A 50 -5.15 -5.68 11.82
C ILE A 50 -4.25 -4.47 11.55
N ASN A 51 -2.98 -4.70 11.19
CA ASN A 51 -2.07 -3.61 10.84
C ASN A 51 -2.49 -2.89 9.56
N LEU A 52 -2.96 -3.63 8.55
CA LEU A 52 -3.48 -3.04 7.31
C LEU A 52 -4.72 -2.19 7.58
N GLU A 53 -5.66 -2.69 8.38
CA GLU A 53 -6.86 -1.95 8.80
C GLU A 53 -6.50 -0.69 9.58
N ALA A 54 -5.59 -0.79 10.55
CA ALA A 54 -5.13 0.35 11.32
C ALA A 54 -4.49 1.42 10.42
N ASN A 55 -3.66 1.01 9.46
CA ASN A 55 -3.03 1.91 8.50
C ASN A 55 -4.06 2.57 7.56
N LEU A 56 -5.02 1.81 7.02
CA LEU A 56 -6.07 2.35 6.15
C LEU A 56 -7.02 3.28 6.92
N SER A 57 -7.34 2.96 8.17
CA SER A 57 -8.17 3.79 9.04
C SER A 57 -7.47 5.12 9.37
N SER A 58 -6.18 5.07 9.71
CA SER A 58 -5.35 6.27 9.90
C SER A 58 -5.29 7.11 8.62
N PHE A 59 -5.15 6.46 7.46
CA PHE A 59 -5.13 7.15 6.18
C PHE A 59 -6.48 7.83 5.86
N ARG A 60 -7.59 7.15 6.13
CA ARG A 60 -8.94 7.71 5.99
C ARG A 60 -9.13 8.92 6.91
N GLY A 61 -8.66 8.83 8.16
CA GLY A 61 -8.68 9.94 9.11
C GLY A 61 -7.92 11.16 8.59
N GLY A 62 -6.68 10.97 8.13
CA GLY A 62 -5.88 12.06 7.56
C GLY A 62 -6.48 12.64 6.27
N ALA A 63 -7.07 11.81 5.42
CA ALA A 63 -7.76 12.28 4.21
C ALA A 63 -9.04 13.08 4.54
N GLN A 64 -9.77 12.67 5.58
CA GLN A 64 -10.95 13.38 6.07
C GLN A 64 -10.57 14.73 6.70
N GLU A 65 -9.52 14.78 7.53
CA GLU A 65 -8.98 16.02 8.09
C GLU A 65 -8.48 16.98 7.00
N GLN A 66 -7.78 16.47 5.98
CA GLN A 66 -7.36 17.29 4.84
C GLN A 66 -8.55 17.82 4.04
N LYS A 67 -9.59 17.01 3.87
CA LYS A 67 -10.82 17.45 3.22
C LYS A 67 -11.51 18.55 4.02
N GLU A 68 -11.68 18.36 5.33
CA GLU A 68 -12.30 19.37 6.22
C GLU A 68 -11.46 20.65 6.27
N SER A 69 -10.13 20.54 6.33
CA SER A 69 -9.23 21.70 6.24
C SER A 69 -9.37 22.42 4.89
N PHE A 70 -9.52 21.70 3.79
CA PHE A 70 -9.71 22.29 2.46
C PHE A 70 -11.09 22.94 2.29
N GLU A 71 -12.13 22.41 2.93
CA GLU A 71 -13.48 22.98 2.92
C GLU A 71 -13.62 24.20 3.85
N LEU A 72 -12.83 24.26 4.92
CA LEU A 72 -12.81 25.37 5.89
C LEU A 72 -11.89 26.53 5.49
N ASP A 73 -10.84 26.27 4.70
CA ASP A 73 -9.96 27.33 4.22
C ASP A 73 -10.69 28.16 3.16
N VAL A 74 -10.99 29.42 3.51
CA VAL A 74 -11.34 30.41 2.49
C VAL A 74 -10.06 30.67 1.71
N PRO A 75 -9.96 30.28 0.42
CA PRO A 75 -8.69 30.32 -0.29
C PRO A 75 -8.26 31.77 -0.45
N GLU A 76 -7.33 32.24 0.38
CA GLU A 76 -6.59 33.45 0.09
C GLU A 76 -5.70 33.13 -1.13
N PRO A 77 -5.83 33.88 -2.25
CA PRO A 77 -5.13 33.59 -3.49
C PRO A 77 -3.63 33.89 -3.36
N GLY A 78 -2.90 33.02 -2.67
CA GLY A 78 -1.45 32.96 -2.63
C GLY A 78 -0.96 31.87 -3.59
N PHE A 79 -0.38 32.28 -4.71
CA PHE A 79 0.05 31.46 -5.87
C PHE A 79 1.01 30.28 -5.56
N GLY A 80 1.40 30.06 -4.30
CA GLY A 80 2.31 28.99 -3.86
C GLY A 80 1.81 28.09 -2.73
N SER A 81 0.83 28.50 -1.93
CA SER A 81 0.39 27.74 -0.74
C SER A 81 -0.36 26.47 -1.12
N LEU A 82 -1.32 26.61 -2.04
CA LEU A 82 -2.21 25.52 -2.49
C LEU A 82 -1.45 24.40 -3.22
N ILE A 83 -0.35 24.74 -3.89
CA ILE A 83 0.52 23.78 -4.60
C ILE A 83 1.38 22.99 -3.61
N ILE A 84 1.94 23.63 -2.59
CA ILE A 84 2.79 22.95 -1.60
C ILE A 84 1.99 21.93 -0.79
N PHE A 85 0.80 22.27 -0.30
CA PHE A 85 -0.03 21.33 0.46
C PHE A 85 -0.49 20.12 -0.37
N ALA A 86 -0.86 20.34 -1.65
CA ALA A 86 -1.22 19.24 -2.55
C ALA A 86 -0.03 18.29 -2.81
N ILE A 87 1.19 18.82 -2.97
CA ILE A 87 2.40 18.00 -3.18
C ILE A 87 2.70 17.13 -1.94
N VAL A 88 2.56 17.69 -0.72
CA VAL A 88 2.78 16.92 0.51
C VAL A 88 1.75 15.80 0.67
N GLY A 89 0.47 16.06 0.40
CA GLY A 89 -0.59 15.04 0.48
C GLY A 89 -0.37 13.89 -0.51
N VAL A 90 -0.02 14.19 -1.76
CA VAL A 90 0.31 13.16 -2.77
C VAL A 90 1.55 12.37 -2.37
N GLY A 91 2.57 13.02 -1.81
CA GLY A 91 3.79 12.35 -1.32
C GLY A 91 3.50 11.36 -0.19
N GLN A 92 2.63 11.71 0.74
CA GLN A 92 2.21 10.83 1.84
C GLN A 92 1.43 9.61 1.34
N ILE A 93 0.47 9.80 0.41
CA ILE A 93 -0.25 8.70 -0.25
C ILE A 93 0.72 7.76 -0.95
N PHE A 94 1.63 8.32 -1.75
CA PHE A 94 2.58 7.55 -2.53
C PHE A 94 3.54 6.74 -1.64
N SER A 95 4.05 7.34 -0.57
CA SER A 95 4.88 6.66 0.43
C SER A 95 4.12 5.52 1.13
N GLY A 96 2.88 5.76 1.53
CA GLY A 96 2.02 4.74 2.14
C GLY A 96 1.74 3.56 1.22
N MET A 97 1.46 3.82 -0.07
CA MET A 97 1.28 2.76 -1.06
C MET A 97 2.56 1.93 -1.27
N ILE A 98 3.73 2.58 -1.36
CA ILE A 98 5.01 1.87 -1.50
C ILE A 98 5.25 0.96 -0.30
N LEU A 99 5.03 1.46 0.92
CA LEU A 99 5.17 0.65 2.14
C LEU A 99 4.17 -0.51 2.17
N GLY A 100 2.92 -0.27 1.75
CA GLY A 100 1.91 -1.32 1.63
C GLY A 100 2.32 -2.43 0.66
N ILE A 101 2.77 -2.05 -0.54
CA ILE A 101 3.28 -2.98 -1.57
C ILE A 101 4.49 -3.74 -1.03
N TYR A 102 5.45 -3.06 -0.40
CA TYR A 102 6.63 -3.68 0.17
C TYR A 102 6.26 -4.73 1.24
N ASN A 103 5.32 -4.41 2.14
CA ASN A 103 4.90 -5.34 3.17
C ASN A 103 4.19 -6.58 2.59
N VAL A 104 3.33 -6.40 1.59
CA VAL A 104 2.58 -7.50 0.96
C VAL A 104 3.49 -8.41 0.13
N PHE A 105 4.42 -7.84 -0.65
CA PHE A 105 5.22 -8.61 -1.61
C PHE A 105 6.55 -9.13 -1.06
N ILE A 106 7.14 -8.45 -0.07
CA ILE A 106 8.47 -8.83 0.46
C ILE A 106 8.33 -9.40 1.87
N VAL A 107 7.73 -8.63 2.79
CA VAL A 107 7.74 -8.97 4.22
C VAL A 107 6.86 -10.19 4.51
N LEU A 108 5.66 -10.24 3.95
CA LEU A 108 4.71 -11.31 4.22
C LEU A 108 5.20 -12.68 3.72
N PRO A 109 5.67 -12.85 2.47
CA PRO A 109 6.27 -14.12 2.03
C PRO A 109 7.51 -14.49 2.84
N ALA A 110 8.38 -13.53 3.16
CA ALA A 110 9.59 -13.79 3.93
C ALA A 110 9.27 -14.26 5.37
N SER A 111 8.21 -13.73 5.97
CA SER A 111 7.73 -14.18 7.28
C SER A 111 7.14 -15.60 7.23
N ILE A 112 6.39 -15.93 6.18
CA ILE A 112 5.84 -17.29 5.98
C ILE A 112 6.97 -18.32 5.78
N LEU A 113 8.05 -17.92 5.11
CA LEU A 113 9.24 -18.75 4.92
C LEU A 113 10.14 -18.84 6.17
N GLY A 114 9.78 -18.18 7.27
CA GLY A 114 10.55 -18.20 8.52
C GLY A 114 11.90 -17.47 8.44
N ILE A 115 12.05 -16.53 7.49
CA ILE A 115 13.29 -15.76 7.33
C ILE A 115 13.43 -14.78 8.49
N SER A 116 14.61 -14.77 9.13
CA SER A 116 14.89 -13.84 10.24
C SER A 116 14.70 -12.38 9.79
N PRO A 117 14.08 -11.51 10.63
CA PRO A 117 13.89 -10.10 10.33
C PRO A 117 15.18 -9.37 9.97
N VAL A 118 16.32 -9.79 10.53
CA VAL A 118 17.64 -9.23 10.23
C VAL A 118 18.00 -9.45 8.75
N VAL A 119 17.69 -10.63 8.21
CA VAL A 119 17.97 -10.97 6.81
C VAL A 119 17.08 -10.16 5.86
N ILE A 120 15.81 -9.95 6.24
CA ILE A 120 14.88 -9.10 5.49
C ILE A 120 15.41 -7.66 5.42
N GLN A 121 15.87 -7.09 6.54
CA GLN A 121 16.43 -5.74 6.55
C GLN A 121 17.69 -5.62 5.70
N VAL A 122 18.57 -6.63 5.70
CA VAL A 122 19.75 -6.66 4.83
C VAL A 122 19.36 -6.70 3.36
N LEU A 123 18.41 -7.57 2.97
CA LEU A 123 17.88 -7.63 1.60
C LEU A 123 17.28 -6.29 1.16
N THR A 124 16.49 -5.67 2.03
CA THR A 124 15.87 -4.37 1.75
C THR A 124 16.90 -3.26 1.56
N THR A 125 17.98 -3.27 2.36
CA THR A 125 19.09 -2.35 2.19
C THR A 125 19.75 -2.51 0.81
N ILE A 126 19.99 -3.75 0.39
CA ILE A 126 20.56 -4.05 -0.94
C ILE A 126 19.62 -3.56 -2.06
N ILE A 127 18.31 -3.77 -1.93
CA ILE A 127 17.31 -3.31 -2.88
C ILE A 127 17.28 -1.78 -2.96
N ILE A 128 17.31 -1.08 -1.82
CA ILE A 128 17.33 0.40 -1.78
C ILE A 128 18.59 0.95 -2.45
N ILE A 129 19.77 0.40 -2.13
CA ILE A 129 21.03 0.81 -2.77
C ILE A 129 20.96 0.58 -4.28
N SER A 130 20.43 -0.57 -4.71
CA SER A 130 20.26 -0.91 -6.13
C SER A 130 19.33 0.07 -6.84
N LEU A 131 18.21 0.45 -6.20
CA LEU A 131 17.28 1.46 -6.70
C LEU A 131 17.93 2.83 -6.86
N ILE A 132 18.71 3.27 -5.87
CA ILE A 132 19.45 4.54 -5.93
C ILE A 132 20.41 4.53 -7.12
N LEU A 133 21.16 3.44 -7.31
CA LEU A 133 22.08 3.30 -8.45
C LEU A 133 21.34 3.26 -9.79
N LEU A 134 20.14 2.66 -9.84
CA LEU A 134 19.33 2.57 -11.05
C LEU A 134 18.76 3.95 -11.43
N ILE A 135 18.23 4.70 -10.44
CA ILE A 135 17.79 6.09 -10.62
C ILE A 135 18.95 6.95 -11.09
N TRP A 136 20.13 6.82 -10.46
CA TRP A 136 21.34 7.54 -10.87
C TRP A 136 21.72 7.24 -12.31
N ARG A 137 21.69 5.96 -12.71
CA ARG A 137 21.97 5.55 -14.09
C ARG A 137 20.95 6.13 -15.06
N VAL A 138 19.65 6.08 -14.75
CA VAL A 138 18.60 6.66 -15.59
C VAL A 138 18.80 8.17 -15.74
N TYR A 139 19.13 8.88 -14.66
CA TYR A 139 19.44 10.30 -14.72
C TYR A 139 20.66 10.61 -15.60
N ARG A 140 21.72 9.81 -15.50
CA ARG A 140 22.97 9.99 -16.28
C ARG A 140 22.89 9.58 -17.75
N VAL A 141 21.94 8.71 -18.11
CA VAL A 141 21.77 8.19 -19.49
C VAL A 141 20.59 8.88 -20.20
N GLY A 142 19.59 9.34 -19.45
CA GLY A 142 18.42 10.05 -19.95
C GLY A 142 18.57 11.57 -20.02
N ALA A 143 19.71 12.12 -19.55
CA ALA A 143 20.17 13.48 -19.81
C ALA A 143 21.35 13.45 -20.78
#